data_AF-A0A4V6DYQ1-F1
#
_entry.id   AF-A0A4V6DYQ1-F1
#
_cell.length_a   1.000
_cell.length_b   1.000
_cell.length_c   1.000
_cell.angle_alpha   90.00
_cell.angle_beta   90.00
_cell.angle_gamma   90.00
#
_symmetry.space_group_name_H-M   'P 1'
#
loop_
_entity.id
_entity.type
_entity.pdbx_description
1 polymer ?
#
loop_
_entity_poly.entity_id
_entity_poly.type
_entity_poly.pdbx_seq_one_letter_code
_entity_poly.pdbx_strand_id
1 'polypeptide(L)'
;METGVLIDLYTLLSDVQRNADDLRKEIADTLLDRLHHDRPVSGSYGSVQRTARTNRSLKDEKAVLDTLESAGIDRDRVVSVDRGKVDDALEVTDVAESDVFETEETEYVRKAEVDEDRKETRLQGLKDQLAASEADDADQLRDEVEELESRIEELTEFKSGQSYHTRSSADR
;
A
#
# COMPACT_ATOMS: atom_id res chain seq x y z
N MET A 1 -14.09 11.89 17.95
CA MET A 1 -13.02 10.89 18.13
C MET A 1 -11.89 11.54 18.89
N GLU A 2 -11.29 10.84 19.85
CA GLU A 2 -10.13 11.33 20.60
C GLU A 2 -8.86 11.26 19.77
N THR A 3 -7.86 12.09 20.07
CA THR A 3 -6.60 12.15 19.31
C THR A 3 -5.87 10.82 19.26
N GLY A 4 -5.88 10.05 20.36
CA GLY A 4 -5.27 8.71 20.40
C GLY A 4 -5.90 7.77 19.36
N VAL A 5 -7.24 7.72 19.32
CA VAL A 5 -8.00 6.93 18.34
C VAL A 5 -7.67 7.35 16.90
N LEU A 6 -7.51 8.65 16.64
CA LEU A 6 -7.13 9.14 15.30
C LEU A 6 -5.72 8.71 14.90
N ILE A 7 -4.77 8.71 15.83
CA ILE A 7 -3.39 8.24 15.60
C ILE A 7 -3.38 6.75 15.28
N ASP A 8 -4.13 5.95 16.05
CA ASP A 8 -4.22 4.50 15.83
C ASP A 8 -4.82 4.20 14.46
N LEU A 9 -5.94 4.84 14.11
CA LEU A 9 -6.57 4.70 12.80
C LEU A 9 -5.64 5.13 11.66
N TYR A 10 -4.96 6.28 11.80
CA TYR A 10 -4.01 6.74 10.79
C TYR A 10 -2.88 5.74 10.56
N THR A 11 -2.32 5.19 11.63
CA THR A 11 -1.21 4.23 11.55
C THR A 11 -1.65 2.95 10.85
N LEU A 12 -2.80 2.39 11.25
CA LEU A 12 -3.36 1.19 10.61
C LEU A 12 -3.71 1.42 9.14
N LEU A 13 -4.33 2.55 8.81
CA LEU A 13 -4.66 2.89 7.42
C LEU A 13 -3.42 3.10 6.56
N SER A 14 -2.34 3.63 7.14
CA SER A 14 -1.05 3.78 6.44
C SER A 14 -0.45 2.42 6.08
N ASP A 15 -0.51 1.45 6.98
CA ASP A 15 -0.05 0.08 6.70
C ASP A 15 -0.92 -0.61 5.64
N VAL A 16 -2.24 -0.47 5.72
CA VAL A 16 -3.15 -0.97 4.69
C VAL A 16 -2.84 -0.34 3.33
N GLN A 17 -2.62 0.98 3.27
CA GLN A 17 -2.26 1.68 2.05
C GLN A 17 -0.95 1.13 1.46
N ARG A 18 0.09 0.97 2.30
CA ARG A 18 1.39 0.46 1.88
C ARG A 18 1.28 -0.95 1.31
N ASN A 19 0.61 -1.86 2.03
CA ASN A 19 0.43 -3.24 1.59
C ASN A 19 -0.41 -3.33 0.30
N ALA A 20 -1.44 -2.50 0.16
CA ALA A 20 -2.23 -2.42 -1.06
C ALA A 20 -1.41 -1.89 -2.25
N ASP A 21 -0.52 -0.93 -2.02
CA ASP A 21 0.37 -0.40 -3.04
C ASP A 21 1.43 -1.44 -3.47
N ASP A 22 1.97 -2.22 -2.54
CA ASP A 22 2.91 -3.29 -2.84
C ASP A 22 2.24 -4.41 -3.67
N LEU A 23 1.05 -4.87 -3.28
CA LEU A 23 0.26 -5.82 -4.09
C LEU A 23 -0.08 -5.24 -5.48
N ARG A 24 -0.42 -3.94 -5.54
CA ARG A 24 -0.68 -3.26 -6.81
C ARG A 24 0.55 -3.28 -7.74
N LYS A 25 1.76 -3.16 -7.19
CA LYS A 25 3.01 -3.26 -7.97
C LYS A 25 3.23 -4.67 -8.49
N GLU A 26 3.06 -5.70 -7.66
CA GLU A 26 3.19 -7.11 -8.09
C GLU A 26 2.20 -7.45 -9.22
N ILE A 27 0.96 -6.97 -9.12
CA ILE A 27 -0.04 -7.11 -10.18
C ILE A 27 0.39 -6.34 -11.43
N ALA A 28 0.94 -5.13 -11.28
CA ALA A 28 1.44 -4.34 -12.40
C ALA A 28 2.59 -5.06 -13.14
N ASP A 29 3.53 -5.66 -12.42
CA ASP A 29 4.64 -6.43 -13.01
C ASP A 29 4.10 -7.62 -13.81
N THR A 30 3.14 -8.36 -13.22
CA THR A 30 2.46 -9.46 -13.92
C THR A 30 1.69 -8.98 -15.15
N LEU A 31 1.10 -7.78 -15.11
CA LEU A 31 0.40 -7.18 -16.24
C LEU A 31 1.37 -6.73 -17.33
N LEU A 32 2.58 -6.26 -17.00
CA LEU A 32 3.60 -5.91 -18.00
C LEU A 32 3.97 -7.11 -18.88
N ASP A 33 4.09 -8.30 -18.28
CA ASP A 33 4.34 -9.55 -19.02
C ASP A 33 3.20 -9.93 -19.97
N ARG A 34 1.97 -9.48 -19.69
CA ARG A 34 0.76 -9.89 -20.41
C ARG A 34 0.26 -8.85 -21.42
N LEU A 35 0.51 -7.57 -21.16
CA LEU A 35 0.03 -6.47 -21.99
C LEU A 35 0.95 -6.27 -23.19
N HIS A 36 0.35 -6.27 -24.38
CA HIS A 36 1.01 -5.80 -25.59
C HIS A 36 1.01 -4.27 -25.65
N HIS A 37 1.95 -3.71 -26.42
CA HIS A 37 2.05 -2.27 -26.63
C HIS A 37 0.80 -1.70 -27.33
N ASP A 38 0.46 -0.47 -26.97
CA ASP A 38 -0.41 0.46 -27.70
C ASP A 38 -1.92 0.20 -27.71
N ARG A 39 -2.45 -0.71 -26.88
CA ARG A 39 -3.91 -0.87 -26.71
C ARG A 39 -4.34 -1.04 -25.24
N PRO A 40 -5.32 -0.27 -24.75
CA PRO A 40 -5.94 -0.52 -23.46
C PRO A 40 -6.61 -1.89 -23.42
N VAL A 41 -6.45 -2.58 -22.30
CA VAL A 41 -7.17 -3.80 -21.95
C VAL A 41 -8.12 -3.49 -20.81
N SER A 42 -9.40 -3.75 -21.04
CA SER A 42 -10.47 -3.47 -20.08
C SER A 42 -10.68 -4.62 -19.10
N GLY A 43 -10.95 -4.27 -17.85
CA GLY A 43 -11.47 -5.14 -16.81
C GLY A 43 -12.75 -4.56 -16.21
N SER A 44 -13.24 -5.17 -15.14
CA SER A 44 -14.52 -4.80 -14.51
C SER A 44 -14.57 -3.39 -13.92
N TYR A 45 -13.42 -2.76 -13.64
CA TYR A 45 -13.34 -1.48 -12.93
C TYR A 45 -12.56 -0.39 -13.69
N GLY A 46 -12.35 -0.59 -14.99
CA GLY A 46 -11.57 0.31 -15.84
C GLY A 46 -10.64 -0.44 -16.78
N SER A 47 -9.74 0.30 -17.42
CA SER A 47 -8.78 -0.23 -18.39
C SER A 47 -7.36 0.19 -18.08
N VAL A 48 -6.40 -0.63 -18.51
CA VAL A 48 -4.97 -0.38 -18.34
C VAL A 48 -4.23 -0.62 -19.65
N GLN A 49 -3.10 0.05 -19.83
CA GLN A 49 -2.24 -0.13 -21.00
C GLN A 49 -0.76 -0.14 -20.59
N ARG A 50 0.06 -0.89 -21.33
CA ARG A 50 1.52 -0.81 -21.22
C ARG A 50 2.01 0.44 -21.93
N THR A 51 2.87 1.20 -21.26
CA THR A 51 3.48 2.42 -21.80
C THR A 51 4.93 2.46 -21.39
N ALA A 52 5.76 3.12 -22.19
CA ALA A 52 7.16 3.38 -21.86
C ALA A 52 7.33 4.80 -21.32
N ARG A 53 8.33 4.98 -20.48
CA ARG A 53 8.87 6.28 -20.08
C ARG A 53 10.37 6.24 -20.30
N THR A 54 10.85 7.21 -21.05
CA THR A 54 12.28 7.47 -21.17
C THR A 54 12.74 8.29 -19.97
N ASN A 55 13.74 7.79 -19.25
CA ASN A 55 14.37 8.46 -18.12
C ASN A 55 15.81 8.82 -18.50
N ARG A 56 16.21 10.05 -18.16
CA ARG A 56 17.54 10.58 -18.42
C ARG A 56 18.29 10.77 -17.10
N SER A 57 19.49 10.22 -17.00
CA SER A 57 20.39 10.39 -15.85
C SER A 57 21.78 10.79 -16.31
N LEU A 58 22.52 11.52 -15.48
CA LEU A 58 23.91 11.84 -15.78
C LEU A 58 24.72 10.56 -15.77
N LYS A 59 25.71 10.50 -16.67
CA LYS A 59 26.81 9.55 -16.57
C LYS A 59 27.62 9.81 -15.31
N ASP A 60 28.59 8.92 -15.07
CA ASP A 60 29.59 9.10 -14.02
C ASP A 60 30.15 10.53 -14.02
N GLU A 61 30.22 11.13 -12.84
CA GLU A 61 30.59 12.53 -12.66
C GLU A 61 31.91 12.87 -13.34
N LYS A 62 32.91 11.98 -13.25
CA LYS A 62 34.21 12.18 -13.87
C LYS A 62 34.11 12.15 -15.39
N ALA A 63 33.35 11.21 -15.95
CA ALA A 63 33.14 11.11 -17.39
C ALA A 63 32.44 12.36 -17.94
N VAL A 64 31.44 12.89 -17.21
CA VAL A 64 30.76 14.13 -17.57
C VAL A 64 31.73 15.31 -17.55
N LEU A 65 32.50 15.47 -16.47
CA LEU A 65 33.47 16.56 -16.35
C LEU A 65 34.56 16.49 -17.44
N ASP A 66 35.13 15.32 -17.70
CA ASP A 66 36.16 15.11 -18.72
C ASP A 66 35.62 15.45 -20.13
N THR A 67 34.34 15.14 -20.39
CA THR A 67 33.65 15.47 -21.65
C THR A 67 33.46 16.99 -21.80
N LEU A 68 32.99 17.67 -20.75
CA LEU A 68 32.79 19.12 -20.76
C LEU A 68 34.12 19.88 -20.85
N GLU A 69 35.17 19.40 -20.18
CA GLU A 69 36.52 19.97 -20.24
C GLU A 69 37.12 19.84 -21.65
N SER A 70 36.93 18.68 -22.30
CA SER A 70 37.32 18.46 -23.70
C SER A 70 36.62 19.41 -24.67
N ALA A 71 35.44 19.91 -24.31
CA ALA A 71 34.68 20.91 -25.06
C ALA A 71 34.99 22.36 -24.66
N GLY A 72 35.95 22.58 -23.75
CA GLY A 72 36.42 23.91 -23.36
C GLY A 72 35.76 24.51 -22.13
N ILE A 73 35.01 23.73 -21.34
CA ILE A 73 34.47 24.17 -20.04
C ILE A 73 35.42 23.75 -18.92
N ASP A 74 36.12 24.72 -18.33
CA ASP A 74 37.02 24.48 -17.19
C ASP A 74 36.29 23.83 -16.00
N ARG A 75 36.92 22.78 -15.43
CA ARG A 75 36.48 22.08 -14.21
C ARG A 75 36.22 23.01 -13.02
N ASP A 76 36.96 24.12 -12.93
CA ASP A 76 36.83 25.10 -11.85
C ASP A 76 35.51 25.89 -11.91
N ARG A 77 34.81 25.88 -13.06
CA ARG A 77 33.48 26.49 -13.22
C ARG A 77 32.35 25.57 -12.75
N VAL A 78 32.62 24.29 -12.53
CA VAL A 78 31.61 23.27 -12.18
C VAL A 78 31.93 22.67 -10.81
N VAL A 79 31.65 23.42 -9.74
CA VAL A 79 31.91 22.99 -8.34
C VAL A 79 31.10 21.73 -7.95
N SER A 80 30.00 21.46 -8.64
CA SER A 80 29.20 20.24 -8.54
C SER A 80 28.52 19.97 -9.87
N VAL A 81 28.49 18.71 -10.30
CA VAL A 81 27.75 18.31 -11.50
C VAL A 81 26.33 17.96 -11.10
N ASP A 82 25.38 18.78 -11.54
CA ASP A 82 23.96 18.46 -11.46
C ASP A 82 23.34 18.58 -12.85
N ARG A 83 22.14 18.00 -13.01
CA ARG A 83 21.49 17.93 -14.32
C ARG A 83 21.27 19.30 -14.94
N GLY A 84 20.88 20.30 -14.12
CA GLY A 84 20.60 21.65 -14.61
C GLY A 84 21.85 22.32 -15.17
N LYS A 85 22.97 22.24 -14.46
CA LYS A 85 24.24 22.83 -14.93
C LYS A 85 24.78 22.15 -16.19
N VAL A 86 24.59 20.83 -16.32
CA VAL A 86 25.00 20.12 -17.54
C VAL A 86 24.10 20.50 -18.70
N ASP A 87 22.78 20.61 -18.49
CA ASP A 87 21.87 21.14 -19.51
C ASP A 87 22.30 22.54 -19.96
N ASP A 88 22.59 23.47 -19.04
CA ASP A 88 23.08 24.83 -19.35
C ASP A 88 24.40 24.80 -20.14
N ALA A 89 25.29 23.85 -19.83
CA ALA A 89 26.56 23.67 -20.54
C ALA A 89 26.38 23.14 -21.97
N LEU A 90 25.40 22.26 -22.19
CA LEU A 90 25.05 21.75 -23.52
C LEU A 90 24.45 22.84 -24.41
N GLU A 91 23.81 23.87 -23.85
CA GLU A 91 23.28 25.00 -24.64
C GLU A 91 24.39 25.83 -25.31
N VAL A 92 25.61 25.80 -24.74
CA VAL A 92 26.75 26.64 -25.19
C VAL A 92 27.93 25.82 -25.73
N THR A 93 27.78 24.50 -25.84
CA THR A 93 28.81 23.59 -26.37
C THR A 93 28.24 22.70 -27.47
N ASP A 94 29.13 22.16 -28.32
CA ASP A 94 28.76 21.16 -29.34
C ASP A 94 28.79 19.71 -28.79
N VAL A 95 28.77 19.53 -27.46
CA VAL A 95 28.74 18.21 -26.83
C VAL A 95 27.39 17.56 -27.08
N ALA A 96 27.37 16.30 -27.50
CA ALA A 96 26.10 15.59 -27.65
C ALA A 96 25.53 15.24 -26.28
N GLU A 97 24.20 15.33 -26.14
CA GLU A 97 23.51 14.94 -24.91
C GLU A 97 23.84 13.50 -24.50
N SER A 98 23.97 12.59 -25.47
CA SER A 98 24.36 11.20 -25.27
C SER A 98 25.78 11.01 -24.71
N ASP A 99 26.63 12.04 -24.76
CA ASP A 99 27.99 11.96 -24.25
C ASP A 99 28.03 12.19 -22.73
N VAL A 100 27.07 12.93 -22.18
CA VAL A 100 26.98 13.29 -20.75
C VAL A 100 25.80 12.65 -20.03
N PHE A 101 24.76 12.25 -20.76
CA PHE A 101 23.59 11.57 -20.20
C PHE A 101 23.49 10.12 -20.68
N GLU A 102 22.98 9.27 -19.80
CA GLU A 102 22.47 7.94 -20.10
C GLU A 102 20.96 8.02 -20.16
N THR A 103 20.38 7.33 -21.14
CA THR A 103 18.95 7.27 -21.35
C THR A 103 18.49 5.83 -21.19
N GLU A 104 17.56 5.60 -20.28
CA GLU A 104 16.96 4.30 -20.01
C GLU A 104 15.47 4.36 -20.29
N GLU A 105 14.93 3.33 -20.93
CA GLU A 105 13.48 3.18 -21.10
C GLU A 105 12.94 2.26 -20.01
N THR A 106 11.94 2.74 -19.27
CA THR A 106 11.22 1.95 -18.27
C THR A 106 9.77 1.81 -18.68
N GLU A 107 9.30 0.58 -18.71
CA GLU A 107 7.93 0.26 -19.03
C GLU A 107 7.08 0.17 -17.78
N TYR A 108 5.85 0.65 -17.88
CA TYR A 108 4.93 0.65 -16.75
C TYR A 108 3.48 0.48 -17.21
N VAL A 109 2.66 -0.03 -16.30
CA VAL A 109 1.21 -0.12 -16.51
C VAL A 109 0.58 1.20 -16.15
N ARG A 110 -0.11 1.81 -17.10
CA ARG A 110 -0.88 3.03 -16.92
C ARG A 110 -2.37 2.73 -16.95
N LYS A 111 -3.12 3.26 -15.99
CA LYS A 111 -4.59 3.32 -16.05
C LYS A 111 -5.01 4.19 -17.22
N ALA A 112 -5.82 3.65 -18.12
CA ALA A 112 -6.36 4.36 -19.27
C ALA A 112 -7.74 4.96 -18.93
N GLU A 113 -8.64 4.14 -18.39
CA GLU A 113 -9.96 4.58 -17.91
C GLU A 113 -10.27 3.97 -16.55
N VAL A 114 -11.15 4.62 -15.80
CA VAL A 114 -11.63 4.16 -14.49
C VAL A 114 -13.15 4.23 -14.47
N ASP A 115 -13.79 3.13 -14.10
CA ASP A 115 -15.23 3.08 -13.82
C ASP A 115 -15.44 3.36 -12.32
N GLU A 116 -15.68 4.63 -11.98
CA GLU A 116 -15.83 5.07 -10.58
C GLU A 116 -17.14 4.58 -9.96
N ASP A 117 -18.26 4.67 -10.70
CA ASP A 117 -19.58 4.26 -10.22
C ASP A 117 -19.61 2.78 -9.80
N ARG A 118 -19.00 1.91 -10.61
CA ARG A 118 -18.94 0.48 -10.30
C ARG A 118 -18.00 0.16 -9.15
N LYS A 119 -16.90 0.91 -9.00
CA LYS A 119 -16.00 0.80 -7.85
C LYS A 119 -16.69 1.21 -6.56
N GLU A 120 -17.38 2.34 -6.58
CA GLU A 120 -18.12 2.85 -5.43
C GLU A 120 -19.22 1.88 -5.02
N THR A 121 -20.01 1.40 -5.97
CA THR A 121 -21.06 0.40 -5.73
C THR A 121 -20.49 -0.87 -5.09
N ARG A 122 -19.35 -1.38 -5.62
CA ARG A 122 -18.71 -2.57 -5.04
C ARG A 122 -18.20 -2.30 -3.63
N LEU A 123 -17.58 -1.15 -3.40
CA LEU A 123 -17.04 -0.78 -2.09
C LEU A 123 -18.16 -0.61 -1.07
N GLN A 124 -19.27 0.02 -1.44
CA GLN A 124 -20.44 0.14 -0.59
C GLN A 124 -20.98 -1.24 -0.21
N GLY A 125 -21.13 -2.15 -1.18
CA GLY A 125 -21.54 -3.53 -0.90
C GLY A 125 -20.59 -4.29 0.03
N LEU A 126 -19.27 -4.05 -0.06
CA LEU A 126 -18.30 -4.63 0.88
C LEU A 126 -18.42 -4.03 2.29
N LYS A 127 -18.71 -2.73 2.39
CA LYS A 127 -18.98 -2.07 3.68
C LYS A 127 -20.25 -2.62 4.31
N ASP A 128 -21.31 -2.77 3.52
CA ASP A 128 -22.58 -3.31 4.00
C ASP A 128 -22.40 -4.76 4.50
N GLN A 129 -21.59 -5.57 3.80
CA GLN A 129 -21.22 -6.92 4.25
C GLN A 129 -20.41 -6.91 5.55
N LEU A 130 -19.43 -6.02 5.68
CA LEU A 130 -18.63 -5.91 6.90
C LEU A 130 -19.51 -5.50 8.10
N ALA A 131 -20.38 -4.52 7.91
CA ALA A 131 -21.31 -4.06 8.94
C ALA A 131 -22.31 -5.16 9.34
N ALA A 132 -22.77 -5.98 8.38
CA ALA A 132 -23.61 -7.13 8.66
C ALA A 132 -22.86 -8.20 9.47
N SER A 133 -21.61 -8.52 9.13
CA SER A 133 -20.78 -9.45 9.90
C SER A 133 -20.49 -8.93 11.32
N GLU A 134 -20.22 -7.65 11.50
CA GLU A 134 -20.04 -7.06 12.84
C GLU A 134 -21.31 -7.11 13.70
N ALA A 135 -22.50 -7.07 13.10
CA ALA A 135 -23.77 -7.17 13.82
C ALA A 135 -24.13 -8.62 14.13
N ASP A 136 -24.12 -9.50 13.11
CA ASP A 136 -24.54 -10.89 13.25
C ASP A 136 -23.56 -11.71 14.11
N ASP A 137 -22.25 -11.49 14.00
CA ASP A 137 -21.25 -12.20 14.82
C ASP A 137 -21.22 -11.65 16.26
N ALA A 138 -21.44 -10.34 16.45
CA ALA A 138 -21.42 -9.75 17.79
C ALA A 138 -22.68 -10.07 18.60
N ASP A 139 -23.85 -10.14 17.96
CA ASP A 139 -25.08 -10.53 18.63
C ASP A 139 -25.07 -12.03 18.98
N GLN A 140 -24.56 -12.90 18.07
CA GLN A 140 -24.37 -14.32 18.38
C GLN A 140 -23.38 -14.55 19.53
N LEU A 141 -22.27 -13.81 19.57
CA LEU A 141 -21.30 -13.90 20.66
C LEU A 141 -21.88 -13.40 22.00
N ARG A 142 -22.77 -12.41 21.98
CA ARG A 142 -23.46 -11.94 23.19
C ARG A 142 -24.46 -12.97 23.71
N ASP A 143 -25.26 -13.55 22.82
CA ASP A 143 -26.19 -14.63 23.17
C ASP A 143 -25.44 -15.84 23.73
N GLU A 144 -24.31 -16.22 23.13
CA GLU A 144 -23.45 -17.31 23.63
C GLU A 144 -22.87 -16.98 25.01
N VAL A 145 -22.43 -15.75 25.25
CA VAL A 145 -21.95 -15.31 26.56
C VAL A 145 -23.07 -15.33 27.61
N GLU A 146 -24.27 -14.84 27.30
CA GLU A 146 -25.42 -14.87 28.20
C GLU A 146 -25.87 -16.29 28.54
N GLU A 147 -25.84 -17.22 27.57
CA GLU A 147 -26.11 -18.64 27.79
C GLU A 147 -25.05 -19.26 28.73
N LEU A 148 -23.77 -18.97 28.49
CA LEU A 148 -22.67 -19.46 29.32
C LEU A 148 -22.75 -18.90 30.76
N GLU A 149 -23.09 -17.64 30.92
CA GLU A 149 -23.27 -17.00 32.23
C GLU A 149 -24.46 -17.60 33.00
N SER A 150 -25.60 -17.78 32.33
CA SER A 150 -26.79 -18.43 32.92
C SER A 150 -26.49 -19.86 33.38
N ARG A 151 -25.73 -20.61 32.58
CA ARG A 151 -25.31 -21.97 32.91
C ARG A 151 -24.31 -21.99 34.08
N ILE A 152 -23.41 -21.02 34.17
CA ILE A 152 -22.51 -20.88 35.32
C ILE A 152 -23.32 -20.56 36.58
N GLU A 153 -24.32 -19.67 36.49
CA GLU A 153 -25.21 -19.34 37.60
C GLU A 153 -25.95 -20.60 38.08
N GLU A 154 -26.59 -21.36 37.19
CA GLU A 154 -27.26 -22.63 37.54
C GLU A 154 -26.30 -23.63 38.24
N LEU A 155 -25.08 -23.77 37.70
CA LEU A 155 -24.08 -24.70 38.25
C LEU A 155 -23.47 -24.22 39.58
N THR A 156 -23.56 -22.92 39.88
CA THR A 156 -22.97 -22.33 41.09
C THR A 156 -23.99 -22.01 42.17
N GLU A 157 -25.27 -21.83 41.82
CA GLU A 157 -26.39 -21.59 42.74
C GLU A 157 -26.56 -22.76 43.73
N PHE A 158 -26.31 -24.00 43.26
CA PHE A 158 -26.39 -25.21 44.09
C PHE A 158 -25.21 -25.41 45.06
N LYS A 159 -24.09 -24.70 44.88
CA LYS A 159 -22.93 -24.80 45.82
C LYS A 159 -23.13 -24.02 47.12
N SER A 160 -24.20 -23.23 47.26
CA SER A 160 -24.58 -22.62 48.55
C SER A 160 -25.31 -23.61 49.49
N GLY A 161 -25.85 -24.73 48.96
CA GLY A 161 -26.61 -25.71 49.74
C GLY A 161 -25.81 -26.85 50.38
N GLN A 162 -24.54 -27.06 49.99
CA GLN A 162 -23.72 -28.16 50.53
C GLN A 162 -22.87 -27.81 51.76
N SER A 163 -23.01 -26.62 52.35
CA SER A 163 -22.36 -26.26 53.61
C SER A 163 -23.14 -26.70 54.87
N TYR A 164 -24.26 -27.42 54.73
CA TYR A 164 -25.12 -27.84 55.85
C TYR A 164 -25.15 -29.34 56.15
N HIS A 165 -24.19 -30.18 55.71
CA HIS A 165 -24.16 -31.57 56.18
C HIS A 165 -22.74 -32.14 56.34
N THR A 166 -21.95 -31.61 57.27
CA THR A 166 -20.95 -32.41 58.02
C THR A 166 -20.69 -31.80 59.41
N ARG A 167 -21.75 -31.65 60.21
CA ARG A 167 -21.64 -31.40 61.66
C ARG A 167 -22.71 -32.21 62.41
N SER A 168 -22.85 -33.48 62.06
CA SER A 168 -23.58 -34.45 62.88
C SER A 168 -23.14 -35.88 62.49
N SER A 169 -21.94 -36.24 62.89
CA SER A 169 -21.59 -37.64 63.17
C SER A 169 -20.43 -37.65 64.16
N ALA A 170 -20.68 -37.04 65.31
CA ALA A 170 -19.95 -37.25 66.55
C ALA A 170 -20.99 -37.77 67.55
N ASP A 171 -21.34 -39.05 67.43
CA ASP A 171 -21.70 -39.94 68.55
C ASP A 171 -22.03 -41.34 68.02
N ARG A 172 -21.10 -42.28 68.22
CA ARG A 172 -21.29 -43.67 68.68
C ARG A 172 -19.97 -44.43 68.63
#